data_AF-A0A7S2F4F9-F1
#
_entry.id   AF-A0A7S2F4F9-F1
#
_cell.length_a   1.000
_cell.length_b   1.000
_cell.length_c   1.000
_cell.angle_alpha   90.00
_cell.angle_beta   90.00
_cell.angle_gamma   90.00
#
_symmetry.space_group_name_H-M   'P 1'
#
loop_
_entity.id
_entity.type
_entity.pdbx_description
1 polymer ?
#
loop_
_entity_poly.entity_id
_entity_poly.type
_entity_poly.pdbx_seq_one_letter_code
_entity_poly.pdbx_strand_id
1 'polypeptide(L)'
;HFTRSAGFLFGGVLGRRSSRGSNVTTMLVPRRFPGSTAGPNRALSSQSAESEVEPLVFLPSLMALLVALAHESNDIIRDVAQSDDLGVIDKKLAPETIRSQLGDLQTEADRRVEARILDVLRAQYPFVRIIAEEETETQQTAAAGDVSTAPPPTVDGEVERMPWNGNTPVESSRVVVYVDPLDGTNEFASGNFELCTTLLGVCVDGKPMGGVIGQAFFNLRRDEDGKAHRDDLAATPGRVVYGGPGVGVHGLEEHSRSSASTSPQLIVGLNRGVRDERIEPAMEKLKSSLPSDQSIRISRGSASGWHCLQLMEQKHDVYLHLRAGTKKWDTAPGEAMLDAMGGRLTNVAGERYQYDGNHHKNISGVVASLCNETHATALIAIEGVVAQYVRDTDDPSVRKV
;
A
#
# COMPACT_ATOMS: atom_id res chain seq x y z
N HIS A 1 -24.27 40.31 -15.87
CA HIS A 1 -25.46 40.72 -16.63
C HIS A 1 -25.63 39.79 -17.84
N PHE A 2 -26.77 39.07 -17.90
CA PHE A 2 -27.43 38.39 -19.04
C PHE A 2 -26.59 37.49 -19.97
N THR A 3 -26.62 36.15 -19.82
CA THR A 3 -27.56 35.14 -20.40
C THR A 3 -27.69 35.10 -21.92
N ARG A 4 -27.48 33.91 -22.50
CA ARG A 4 -28.45 33.24 -23.39
C ARG A 4 -28.07 31.78 -23.69
N SER A 5 -28.95 30.88 -23.23
CA SER A 5 -29.11 29.51 -23.70
C SER A 5 -29.84 29.49 -25.05
N ALA A 6 -29.58 28.48 -25.87
CA ALA A 6 -30.50 28.02 -26.91
C ALA A 6 -30.32 26.50 -27.11
N GLY A 7 -31.34 25.74 -26.74
CA GLY A 7 -31.51 24.35 -27.14
C GLY A 7 -32.21 24.26 -28.49
N PHE A 8 -32.02 23.13 -29.18
CA PHE A 8 -32.88 22.71 -30.28
C PHE A 8 -33.23 21.23 -30.11
N LEU A 9 -34.53 20.97 -30.11
CA LEU A 9 -35.20 19.67 -30.12
C LEU A 9 -36.08 19.65 -31.38
N PHE A 10 -35.97 18.60 -32.20
CA PHE A 10 -36.98 18.06 -33.15
C PHE A 10 -36.42 16.69 -33.61
N GLY A 11 -37.14 15.58 -33.73
CA GLY A 11 -38.53 15.24 -33.51
C GLY A 11 -38.90 14.05 -34.42
N GLY A 12 -39.53 13.02 -33.84
CA GLY A 12 -40.35 11.95 -34.46
C GLY A 12 -39.67 11.02 -35.50
N VAL A 13 -40.13 9.81 -35.81
CA VAL A 13 -41.42 9.14 -35.61
C VAL A 13 -41.21 7.62 -35.72
N LEU A 14 -41.81 6.81 -34.85
CA LEU A 14 -42.21 5.44 -35.21
C LEU A 14 -43.51 5.06 -34.52
N GLY A 15 -44.43 4.56 -35.34
CA GLY A 15 -45.84 4.40 -35.04
C GLY A 15 -46.20 3.14 -34.25
N ARG A 16 -47.19 3.36 -33.38
CA ARG A 16 -48.23 2.46 -32.84
C ARG A 16 -48.35 1.05 -33.47
N ARG A 17 -48.55 0.05 -32.59
CA ARG A 17 -49.86 -0.63 -32.48
C ARG A 17 -50.06 -1.29 -31.10
N SER A 18 -51.28 -1.16 -30.61
CA SER A 18 -51.81 -1.56 -29.31
C SER A 18 -52.57 -2.89 -29.36
N SER A 19 -52.66 -3.60 -28.24
CA SER A 19 -53.88 -4.11 -27.58
C SER A 19 -53.47 -5.15 -26.52
N ARG A 20 -53.65 -4.89 -25.21
CA ARG A 20 -54.84 -5.01 -24.34
C ARG A 20 -55.18 -6.45 -23.89
N GLY A 21 -55.27 -6.61 -22.57
CA GLY A 21 -55.95 -7.68 -21.82
C GLY A 21 -54.99 -8.75 -21.28
N SER A 22 -55.03 -9.21 -20.03
CA SER A 22 -55.91 -8.97 -18.88
C SER A 22 -55.30 -9.69 -17.66
N ASN A 23 -55.44 -9.10 -16.47
CA ASN A 23 -55.12 -9.73 -15.18
C ASN A 23 -56.07 -10.89 -14.87
N VAL A 24 -55.56 -12.03 -14.38
CA VAL A 24 -56.28 -12.93 -13.48
C VAL A 24 -55.29 -13.59 -12.51
N THR A 25 -55.39 -13.21 -11.24
CA THR A 25 -54.87 -13.91 -10.06
C THR A 25 -55.65 -15.20 -9.84
N THR A 26 -54.97 -16.34 -9.68
CA THR A 26 -55.60 -17.58 -9.19
C THR A 26 -54.74 -18.17 -8.07
N MET A 27 -55.26 -18.12 -6.85
CA MET A 27 -54.88 -19.04 -5.78
C MET A 27 -55.90 -20.19 -5.74
N LEU A 28 -55.41 -21.40 -5.41
CA LEU A 28 -55.96 -22.41 -4.48
C LEU A 28 -55.97 -23.88 -4.96
N VAL A 29 -55.45 -24.70 -4.03
CA VAL A 29 -55.67 -26.13 -3.71
C VAL A 29 -54.85 -27.21 -4.45
N PRO A 30 -53.99 -27.97 -3.72
CA PRO A 30 -53.52 -29.28 -4.15
C PRO A 30 -54.45 -30.41 -3.66
N ARG A 31 -54.75 -31.34 -4.57
CA ARG A 31 -55.49 -32.60 -4.29
C ARG A 31 -54.60 -33.63 -3.60
N ARG A 32 -55.13 -34.28 -2.56
CA ARG A 32 -54.61 -35.50 -1.90
C ARG A 32 -54.95 -36.76 -2.70
N PHE A 33 -54.11 -37.80 -2.60
CA PHE A 33 -54.44 -39.25 -2.50
C PHE A 33 -53.13 -40.06 -2.24
N PRO A 34 -53.15 -41.33 -1.75
CA PRO A 34 -52.98 -41.63 -0.32
C PRO A 34 -51.78 -42.56 0.03
N GLY A 35 -51.43 -42.57 1.33
CA GLY A 35 -51.02 -43.77 2.07
C GLY A 35 -49.62 -44.36 1.80
N SER A 36 -48.66 -44.07 2.69
CA SER A 36 -47.59 -45.01 3.00
C SER A 36 -47.12 -44.84 4.45
N THR A 37 -46.95 -45.98 5.09
CA THR A 37 -46.71 -46.32 6.50
C THR A 37 -45.59 -45.57 7.22
N ALA A 38 -45.84 -45.30 8.51
CA ALA A 38 -44.94 -44.70 9.49
C ALA A 38 -43.68 -45.52 9.78
N GLY A 39 -42.55 -44.83 9.93
CA GLY A 39 -41.29 -45.28 10.53
C GLY A 39 -40.73 -44.15 11.43
N PRO A 40 -39.90 -44.46 12.44
CA PRO A 40 -39.82 -43.68 13.67
C PRO A 40 -39.00 -42.39 13.54
N ASN A 41 -39.41 -41.41 14.34
CA ASN A 41 -38.79 -40.10 14.58
C ASN A 41 -37.27 -40.09 14.46
N ARG A 42 -36.76 -39.48 13.39
CA ARG A 42 -35.47 -38.80 13.40
C ARG A 42 -35.78 -37.31 13.58
N ALA A 43 -35.52 -36.79 14.77
CA ALA A 43 -35.48 -35.35 14.98
C ALA A 43 -34.40 -34.79 14.05
N LEU A 44 -34.82 -34.27 12.89
CA LEU A 44 -34.03 -33.33 12.13
C LEU A 44 -34.00 -32.05 12.97
N SER A 45 -32.97 -31.91 13.80
CA SER A 45 -32.57 -30.60 14.28
C SER A 45 -32.19 -29.79 13.05
N SER A 46 -33.14 -29.04 12.51
CA SER A 46 -32.82 -27.90 11.67
C SER A 46 -32.06 -26.93 12.58
N GLN A 47 -30.75 -27.09 12.66
CA GLN A 47 -29.88 -25.96 12.94
C GLN A 47 -30.15 -25.00 11.78
N SER A 48 -31.03 -24.04 12.02
CA SER A 48 -31.00 -22.78 11.31
C SER A 48 -29.56 -22.31 11.42
N ALA A 49 -28.83 -22.36 10.31
CA ALA A 49 -27.59 -21.60 10.19
C ALA A 49 -28.00 -20.14 10.41
N GLU A 50 -27.88 -19.67 11.63
CA GLU A 50 -27.87 -18.24 11.91
C GLU A 50 -26.74 -17.72 11.04
N SER A 51 -27.07 -16.93 10.02
CA SER A 51 -26.06 -16.26 9.22
C SER A 51 -25.30 -15.36 10.17
N GLU A 52 -24.08 -15.74 10.55
CA GLU A 52 -23.20 -14.87 11.31
C GLU A 52 -23.07 -13.56 10.53
N VAL A 53 -23.49 -12.46 11.14
CA VAL A 53 -23.38 -11.13 10.54
C VAL A 53 -21.89 -10.83 10.46
N GLU A 54 -21.36 -10.68 9.24
CA GLU A 54 -19.94 -10.37 9.08
C GLU A 54 -19.60 -9.05 9.77
N PRO A 55 -18.53 -9.01 10.60
CA PRO A 55 -18.11 -7.79 11.28
C PRO A 55 -17.76 -6.70 10.26
N LEU A 56 -18.25 -5.49 10.49
CA LEU A 56 -18.01 -4.34 9.63
C LEU A 56 -16.84 -3.49 10.14
N VAL A 57 -16.09 -2.93 9.21
CA VAL A 57 -14.96 -2.02 9.43
C VAL A 57 -15.32 -0.65 8.90
N PHE A 58 -15.21 0.36 9.76
CA PHE A 58 -15.31 1.75 9.34
C PHE A 58 -13.92 2.29 9.01
N LEU A 59 -13.62 2.43 7.71
CA LEU A 59 -12.27 2.78 7.24
C LEU A 59 -11.71 4.07 7.85
N PRO A 60 -12.47 5.17 8.06
CA PRO A 60 -11.93 6.37 8.69
C PRO A 60 -11.36 6.12 10.09
N SER A 61 -12.02 5.32 10.93
CA SER A 61 -11.50 4.97 12.26
C SER A 61 -10.30 4.03 12.19
N LEU A 62 -10.27 3.10 11.22
CA LEU A 62 -9.08 2.27 10.98
C LEU A 62 -7.89 3.14 10.54
N MET A 63 -8.10 4.06 9.60
CA MET A 63 -7.06 4.98 9.14
C MET A 63 -6.57 5.91 10.25
N ALA A 64 -7.46 6.46 11.06
CA ALA A 64 -7.09 7.31 12.20
C ALA A 64 -6.25 6.55 13.24
N LEU A 65 -6.56 5.27 13.48
CA LEU A 65 -5.75 4.40 14.33
C LEU A 65 -4.36 4.13 13.72
N LEU A 66 -4.28 3.85 12.42
CA LEU A 66 -2.99 3.61 11.74
C LEU A 66 -2.12 4.87 11.73
N VAL A 67 -2.70 6.07 11.55
CA VAL A 67 -1.97 7.34 11.68
C VAL A 67 -1.39 7.51 13.08
N ALA A 68 -2.19 7.24 14.11
CA ALA A 68 -1.72 7.30 15.50
C ALA A 68 -0.62 6.27 15.80
N LEU A 69 -0.75 5.04 15.28
CA LEU A 69 0.28 4.01 15.39
C LEU A 69 1.57 4.39 14.63
N ALA A 70 1.49 5.08 13.50
CA ALA A 70 2.67 5.57 12.79
C ALA A 70 3.42 6.66 13.59
N HIS A 71 2.69 7.49 14.36
CA HIS A 71 3.32 8.43 15.30
C HIS A 71 4.07 7.69 16.42
N GLU A 72 3.45 6.69 17.06
CA GLU A 72 4.13 5.87 18.06
C GLU A 72 5.32 5.09 17.46
N SER A 73 5.18 4.60 16.22
CA SER A 73 6.26 3.92 15.49
C SER A 73 7.47 4.83 15.31
N ASN A 74 7.24 6.09 14.93
CA ASN A 74 8.30 7.09 14.85
C ASN A 74 9.01 7.29 16.21
N ASP A 75 8.26 7.30 17.33
CA ASP A 75 8.85 7.41 18.67
C ASP A 75 9.72 6.21 19.02
N ILE A 76 9.23 4.99 18.74
CA ILE A 76 9.99 3.75 18.97
C ILE A 76 11.26 3.72 18.13
N ILE A 77 11.18 4.07 16.84
CA ILE A 77 12.32 4.10 15.93
C ILE A 77 13.37 5.12 16.42
N ARG A 78 12.94 6.30 16.87
CA ARG A 78 13.83 7.33 17.43
C ARG A 78 14.50 6.87 18.72
N ASP A 79 13.77 6.17 19.58
CA ASP A 79 14.31 5.60 20.83
C ASP A 79 15.41 4.57 20.52
N VAL A 80 15.15 3.64 19.61
CA VAL A 80 16.15 2.63 19.20
C VAL A 80 17.35 3.27 18.51
N ALA A 81 17.16 4.24 17.61
CA ALA A 81 18.25 4.92 16.91
C ALA A 81 19.19 5.71 17.84
N GLN A 82 18.70 6.14 19.01
CA GLN A 82 19.50 6.83 20.03
C GLN A 82 20.25 5.86 20.95
N SER A 83 19.86 4.59 20.98
CA SER A 83 20.54 3.55 21.77
C SER A 83 21.95 3.25 21.24
N ASP A 84 22.80 2.67 22.09
CA ASP A 84 24.15 2.26 21.69
C ASP A 84 24.18 0.92 20.93
N ASP A 85 23.08 0.15 20.97
CA ASP A 85 22.93 -1.13 20.28
C ASP A 85 21.57 -1.20 19.58
N LEU A 86 21.59 -1.17 18.24
CA LEU A 86 20.40 -1.26 17.41
C LEU A 86 19.77 -2.68 17.43
N GLY A 87 20.42 -3.67 18.05
CA GLY A 87 19.92 -5.05 18.12
C GLY A 87 19.81 -5.70 16.75
N VAL A 88 20.82 -5.46 15.88
CA VAL A 88 20.85 -5.93 14.50
C VAL A 88 21.02 -7.45 14.45
N ILE A 89 20.11 -8.12 13.73
CA ILE A 89 20.14 -9.55 13.43
C ILE A 89 20.28 -9.70 11.92
N ASP A 90 21.28 -10.47 11.46
CA ASP A 90 21.40 -10.87 10.06
C ASP A 90 20.55 -12.13 9.81
N LYS A 91 19.41 -11.96 9.12
CA LYS A 91 18.50 -13.07 8.80
C LYS A 91 19.19 -14.17 7.95
N LYS A 92 20.33 -13.89 7.28
CA LYS A 92 21.12 -14.89 6.53
C LYS A 92 21.75 -15.96 7.42
N LEU A 93 22.07 -15.59 8.66
CA LEU A 93 22.71 -16.46 9.64
C LEU A 93 21.69 -17.31 10.41
N ALA A 94 20.38 -17.09 10.20
CA ALA A 94 19.33 -17.91 10.76
C ALA A 94 19.38 -19.36 10.21
N PRO A 95 18.90 -20.35 10.98
CA PRO A 95 18.83 -21.74 10.53
C PRO A 95 18.17 -21.90 9.16
N GLU A 96 18.60 -22.90 8.40
CA GLU A 96 18.26 -23.12 6.99
C GLU A 96 16.75 -23.27 6.70
N THR A 97 15.95 -23.57 7.73
CA THR A 97 14.48 -23.59 7.69
C THR A 97 13.82 -22.20 7.63
N ILE A 98 14.54 -21.13 7.98
CA ILE A 98 14.09 -19.72 8.00
C ILE A 98 14.69 -18.93 6.82
N ARG A 99 15.67 -19.51 6.10
CA ARG A 99 16.52 -18.88 5.08
C ARG A 99 15.82 -18.39 3.79
N SER A 100 14.49 -18.31 3.71
CA SER A 100 13.82 -18.09 2.42
C SER A 100 14.18 -16.72 1.79
N GLN A 101 15.22 -16.70 0.95
CA GLN A 101 15.50 -15.72 -0.11
C GLN A 101 15.76 -14.25 0.29
N LEU A 102 16.06 -13.94 1.55
CA LEU A 102 16.18 -12.55 2.00
C LEU A 102 17.61 -12.20 2.42
N GLY A 103 18.08 -11.09 1.87
CA GLY A 103 19.41 -10.57 2.10
C GLY A 103 19.46 -9.59 3.28
N ASP A 104 18.46 -9.62 4.17
CA ASP A 104 18.05 -8.43 4.90
C ASP A 104 18.24 -8.54 6.41
N LEU A 105 18.61 -7.41 6.98
CA LEU A 105 18.80 -7.23 8.42
C LEU A 105 17.43 -7.07 9.09
N GLN A 106 17.38 -7.36 10.39
CA GLN A 106 16.31 -6.95 11.30
C GLN A 106 16.94 -6.17 12.45
N THR A 107 16.31 -5.13 12.96
CA THR A 107 16.75 -4.42 14.17
C THR A 107 15.71 -4.53 15.27
N GLU A 108 16.04 -3.98 16.44
CA GLU A 108 15.09 -3.88 17.55
C GLU A 108 13.91 -2.95 17.22
N ALA A 109 14.11 -1.99 16.32
CA ALA A 109 13.03 -1.12 15.87
C ALA A 109 11.96 -1.91 15.09
N ASP A 110 12.35 -2.76 14.14
CA ASP A 110 11.42 -3.61 13.36
C ASP A 110 10.54 -4.44 14.31
N ARG A 111 11.17 -5.11 15.29
CA ARG A 111 10.48 -5.97 16.27
C ARG A 111 9.52 -5.19 17.16
N ARG A 112 9.96 -4.07 17.76
CA ARG A 112 9.14 -3.28 18.69
C ARG A 112 7.96 -2.60 17.99
N VAL A 113 8.20 -2.06 16.80
CA VAL A 113 7.16 -1.41 15.99
C VAL A 113 6.11 -2.44 15.56
N GLU A 114 6.53 -3.59 15.01
CA GLU A 114 5.57 -4.61 14.57
C GLU A 114 4.75 -5.15 15.74
N ALA A 115 5.40 -5.47 16.87
CA ALA A 115 4.71 -5.96 18.07
C ALA A 115 3.63 -4.96 18.53
N ARG A 116 3.97 -3.65 18.60
CA ARG A 116 3.01 -2.61 19.01
C ARG A 116 1.83 -2.50 18.05
N ILE A 117 2.09 -2.51 16.75
CA ILE A 117 1.03 -2.42 15.73
C ILE A 117 0.12 -3.65 15.79
N LEU A 118 0.69 -4.85 15.84
CA LEU A 118 -0.08 -6.10 15.86
C LEU A 118 -0.92 -6.23 17.13
N ASP A 119 -0.38 -5.89 18.30
CA ASP A 119 -1.12 -5.92 19.56
C ASP A 119 -2.39 -5.05 19.49
N VAL A 120 -2.25 -3.82 19.01
CA VAL A 120 -3.37 -2.87 18.92
C VAL A 120 -4.36 -3.30 17.83
N LEU A 121 -3.90 -3.65 16.63
CA LEU A 121 -4.79 -4.03 15.53
C LEU A 121 -5.54 -5.33 15.81
N ARG A 122 -4.90 -6.34 16.41
CA ARG A 122 -5.57 -7.61 16.76
C ARG A 122 -6.61 -7.42 17.87
N ALA A 123 -6.38 -6.50 18.79
CA ALA A 123 -7.35 -6.18 19.84
C ALA A 123 -8.55 -5.39 19.29
N GLN A 124 -8.32 -4.40 18.42
CA GLN A 124 -9.37 -3.50 17.92
C GLN A 124 -10.12 -4.05 16.69
N TYR A 125 -9.43 -4.83 15.84
CA TYR A 125 -9.94 -5.36 14.58
C TYR A 125 -9.64 -6.87 14.43
N PRO A 126 -10.15 -7.73 15.32
CA PRO A 126 -9.78 -9.15 15.39
C PRO A 126 -10.14 -9.98 14.14
N PHE A 127 -11.04 -9.48 13.29
CA PHE A 127 -11.48 -10.16 12.07
C PHE A 127 -10.85 -9.60 10.79
N VAL A 128 -10.09 -8.51 10.88
CA VAL A 128 -9.38 -7.95 9.73
C VAL A 128 -8.12 -8.76 9.49
N ARG A 129 -7.87 -9.12 8.23
CA ARG A 129 -6.64 -9.81 7.85
C ARG A 129 -5.47 -8.84 7.93
N ILE A 130 -4.46 -9.17 8.72
CA ILE A 130 -3.22 -8.39 8.85
C ILE A 130 -2.07 -9.22 8.27
N ILE A 131 -1.24 -8.61 7.43
CA ILE A 131 -0.03 -9.19 6.85
C ILE A 131 1.12 -8.27 7.21
N ALA A 132 1.93 -8.69 8.17
CA ALA A 132 3.09 -7.94 8.65
C ALA A 132 4.40 -8.63 8.22
N GLU A 133 5.41 -7.85 7.90
CA GLU A 133 6.69 -8.34 7.36
C GLU A 133 7.33 -9.40 8.25
N GLU A 134 7.59 -9.08 9.53
CA GLU A 134 8.45 -9.91 10.37
C GLU A 134 7.76 -11.22 10.76
N GLU A 135 6.46 -11.19 11.07
CA GLU A 135 5.65 -12.40 11.26
C GLU A 135 5.59 -13.26 10.00
N THR A 136 5.44 -12.64 8.81
CA THR A 136 5.37 -13.38 7.55
C THR A 136 6.71 -14.05 7.20
N GLU A 137 7.82 -13.37 7.46
CA GLU A 137 9.15 -13.86 7.09
C GLU A 137 9.74 -14.86 8.08
N THR A 138 9.47 -14.70 9.37
CA THR A 138 9.99 -15.62 10.38
C THR A 138 9.21 -16.92 10.48
N GLN A 139 8.00 -17.00 9.90
CA GLN A 139 7.04 -18.11 10.08
C GLN A 139 6.79 -18.48 11.55
N GLN A 140 7.20 -17.63 12.49
CA GLN A 140 6.91 -17.79 13.89
C GLN A 140 5.53 -17.19 14.07
N THR A 141 4.52 -18.04 14.28
CA THR A 141 3.36 -17.60 15.04
C THR A 141 3.91 -16.99 16.31
N ALA A 142 3.70 -15.70 16.54
CA ALA A 142 4.07 -15.08 17.80
C ALA A 142 3.62 -16.05 18.90
N ALA A 143 4.59 -16.63 19.64
CA ALA A 143 4.24 -17.22 20.90
C ALA A 143 3.43 -16.13 21.61
N ALA A 144 2.35 -16.49 22.31
CA ALA A 144 1.60 -15.56 23.14
C ALA A 144 2.52 -15.02 24.24
N GLY A 145 3.46 -14.16 23.86
CA GLY A 145 4.23 -13.29 24.72
C GLY A 145 3.28 -12.19 25.17
N ASP A 146 3.54 -11.68 26.37
CA ASP A 146 2.72 -10.67 27.05
C ASP A 146 2.11 -9.68 26.06
N VAL A 147 0.82 -9.86 25.77
CA VAL A 147 0.02 -8.87 25.04
C VAL A 147 0.21 -7.57 25.81
N SER A 148 0.79 -6.56 25.17
CA SER A 148 1.00 -5.29 25.83
C SER A 148 -0.32 -4.78 26.36
N THR A 149 -0.42 -4.57 27.69
CA THR A 149 -1.63 -4.02 28.32
C THR A 149 -1.77 -2.51 28.09
N ALA A 150 -0.87 -1.91 27.31
CA ALA A 150 -0.92 -0.49 26.98
C ALA A 150 -2.19 -0.19 26.17
N PRO A 151 -2.95 0.86 26.53
CA PRO A 151 -4.15 1.22 25.80
C PRO A 151 -3.84 1.56 24.33
N PRO A 152 -4.85 1.46 23.44
CA PRO A 152 -4.71 1.97 22.08
C PRO A 152 -4.38 3.47 22.12
N PRO A 153 -3.63 3.98 21.13
CA PRO A 153 -3.32 5.39 21.07
C PRO A 153 -4.57 6.24 20.88
N THR A 154 -4.47 7.51 21.26
CA THR A 154 -5.51 8.49 20.94
C THR A 154 -5.50 8.75 19.44
N VAL A 155 -6.66 8.63 18.80
CA VAL A 155 -6.81 8.81 17.35
C VAL A 155 -7.08 10.27 16.99
N ASP A 156 -6.66 10.66 15.79
CA ASP A 156 -6.94 11.99 15.25
C ASP A 156 -8.40 12.06 14.75
N GLY A 157 -9.21 12.86 15.43
CA GLY A 157 -10.61 13.05 15.08
C GLY A 157 -10.82 13.72 13.70
N GLU A 158 -9.83 14.44 13.15
CA GLU A 158 -9.92 14.96 11.78
C GLU A 158 -9.88 13.83 10.76
N VAL A 159 -9.01 12.84 10.96
CA VAL A 159 -8.90 11.66 10.08
C VAL A 159 -10.19 10.83 10.13
N GLU A 160 -10.81 10.69 11.31
CA GLU A 160 -12.09 9.97 11.46
C GLU A 160 -13.27 10.60 10.72
N ARG A 161 -13.16 11.89 10.35
CA ARG A 161 -14.19 12.60 9.58
C ARG A 161 -13.98 12.50 8.07
N MET A 162 -12.81 12.03 7.61
CA MET A 162 -12.50 11.96 6.18
C MET A 162 -13.34 10.88 5.47
N PRO A 163 -13.84 11.15 4.25
CA PRO A 163 -14.83 10.31 3.56
C PRO A 163 -14.25 9.07 2.88
N TRP A 164 -13.42 8.28 3.56
CA TRP A 164 -12.84 7.05 3.01
C TRP A 164 -13.95 6.10 2.57
N ASN A 165 -13.94 5.69 1.30
CA ASN A 165 -15.02 4.89 0.70
C ASN A 165 -16.41 5.52 0.92
N GLY A 166 -16.50 6.85 0.90
CA GLY A 166 -17.73 7.59 1.16
C GLY A 166 -18.32 7.34 2.56
N ASN A 167 -17.50 6.94 3.54
CA ASN A 167 -17.92 6.55 4.90
C ASN A 167 -18.89 5.36 4.94
N THR A 168 -18.86 4.49 3.93
CA THR A 168 -19.63 3.24 3.96
C THR A 168 -18.79 2.15 4.64
N PRO A 169 -19.28 1.55 5.74
CA PRO A 169 -18.61 0.41 6.37
C PRO A 169 -18.44 -0.75 5.41
N VAL A 170 -17.34 -1.50 5.55
CA VAL A 170 -16.98 -2.62 4.69
C VAL A 170 -16.87 -3.88 5.52
N GLU A 171 -17.30 -5.03 5.01
CA GLU A 171 -17.09 -6.32 5.67
C GLU A 171 -15.60 -6.58 5.92
N SER A 172 -15.25 -6.99 7.13
CA SER A 172 -13.87 -7.26 7.56
C SER A 172 -13.15 -8.27 6.67
N SER A 173 -13.88 -9.26 6.12
CA SER A 173 -13.38 -10.26 5.19
C SER A 173 -12.80 -9.68 3.88
N ARG A 174 -13.23 -8.47 3.51
CA ARG A 174 -12.79 -7.75 2.32
C ARG A 174 -11.63 -6.80 2.58
N VAL A 175 -11.23 -6.62 3.84
CA VAL A 175 -10.19 -5.69 4.26
C VAL A 175 -8.89 -6.45 4.56
N VAL A 176 -7.79 -5.99 3.99
CA VAL A 176 -6.43 -6.45 4.30
C VAL A 176 -5.60 -5.26 4.75
N VAL A 177 -4.94 -5.38 5.90
CA VAL A 177 -3.95 -4.42 6.38
C VAL A 177 -2.55 -4.98 6.16
N TYR A 178 -1.72 -4.24 5.43
CA TYR A 178 -0.31 -4.55 5.23
C TYR A 178 0.55 -3.69 6.15
N VAL A 179 1.55 -4.30 6.78
CA VAL A 179 2.45 -3.64 7.72
C VAL A 179 3.90 -3.93 7.35
N ASP A 180 4.65 -2.87 7.12
CA ASP A 180 6.11 -2.87 7.15
C ASP A 180 6.55 -2.02 8.35
N PRO A 181 7.09 -2.64 9.42
CA PRO A 181 7.43 -1.91 10.63
C PRO A 181 8.59 -0.93 10.42
N LEU A 182 9.52 -1.23 9.52
CA LEU A 182 10.69 -0.42 9.22
C LEU A 182 11.20 -0.71 7.80
N ASP A 183 10.59 -0.05 6.82
CA ASP A 183 11.06 -0.02 5.44
C ASP A 183 12.41 0.71 5.38
N GLY A 184 13.43 0.00 4.88
CA GLY A 184 14.81 0.47 4.83
C GLY A 184 15.68 0.03 6.00
N THR A 185 15.47 -1.13 6.61
CA THR A 185 16.30 -1.65 7.72
C THR A 185 17.81 -1.63 7.45
N ASN A 186 18.24 -1.91 6.22
CA ASN A 186 19.65 -1.78 5.82
C ASN A 186 20.17 -0.33 5.87
N GLU A 187 19.32 0.63 5.53
CA GLU A 187 19.62 2.06 5.67
C GLU A 187 19.69 2.43 7.15
N PHE A 188 18.74 1.96 7.96
CA PHE A 188 18.70 2.18 9.40
C PHE A 188 20.00 1.68 10.08
N ALA A 189 20.39 0.44 9.82
CA ALA A 189 21.63 -0.14 10.32
C ALA A 189 22.90 0.59 9.85
N SER A 190 22.82 1.28 8.70
CA SER A 190 23.92 2.08 8.14
C SER A 190 23.91 3.55 8.60
N GLY A 191 23.00 3.95 9.49
CA GLY A 191 22.85 5.34 9.94
C GLY A 191 22.18 6.27 8.90
N ASN A 192 21.46 5.70 7.94
CA ASN A 192 20.68 6.40 6.92
C ASN A 192 19.22 6.60 7.31
N PHE A 193 19.02 7.14 8.51
CA PHE A 193 17.74 7.18 9.20
C PHE A 193 16.63 7.99 8.48
N GLU A 194 16.98 9.04 7.74
CA GLU A 194 16.05 9.87 6.96
C GLU A 194 15.42 9.13 5.77
N LEU A 195 16.04 8.03 5.35
CA LEU A 195 15.50 7.18 4.29
C LEU A 195 14.51 6.15 4.85
N CYS A 196 14.48 5.94 6.16
CA CYS A 196 13.70 4.87 6.78
C CYS A 196 12.25 5.32 7.01
N THR A 197 11.32 4.41 6.79
CA THR A 197 9.89 4.67 6.94
C THR A 197 9.14 3.51 7.59
N THR A 198 8.01 3.75 8.25
CA THR A 198 7.04 2.71 8.61
C THR A 198 5.89 2.76 7.62
N LEU A 199 5.44 1.63 7.06
CA LEU A 199 4.42 1.60 6.02
C LEU A 199 3.18 0.82 6.49
N LEU A 200 2.02 1.46 6.43
CA LEU A 200 0.74 0.85 6.81
C LEU A 200 -0.27 1.04 5.68
N GLY A 201 -0.77 -0.05 5.11
CA GLY A 201 -1.64 -0.03 3.93
C GLY A 201 -2.98 -0.69 4.20
N VAL A 202 -4.07 -0.01 3.86
CA VAL A 202 -5.43 -0.56 3.94
C VAL A 202 -5.92 -0.86 2.53
N CYS A 203 -6.20 -2.13 2.28
CA CYS A 203 -6.69 -2.61 1.00
C CYS A 203 -8.12 -3.15 1.14
N VAL A 204 -8.97 -2.85 0.17
CA VAL A 204 -10.35 -3.37 0.07
C VAL A 204 -10.53 -4.03 -1.29
N ASP A 205 -11.03 -5.26 -1.32
CA ASP A 205 -11.21 -6.05 -2.55
C ASP A 205 -9.93 -6.14 -3.40
N GLY A 206 -8.78 -6.27 -2.73
CA GLY A 206 -7.48 -6.31 -3.37
C GLY A 206 -7.00 -4.99 -3.97
N LYS A 207 -7.66 -3.87 -3.65
CA LYS A 207 -7.29 -2.52 -4.08
C LYS A 207 -6.77 -1.66 -2.92
N PRO A 208 -5.67 -0.91 -3.10
CA PRO A 208 -5.17 -0.02 -2.06
C PRO A 208 -6.15 1.15 -1.91
N MET A 209 -6.78 1.23 -0.73
CA MET A 209 -7.79 2.23 -0.42
C MET A 209 -7.30 3.31 0.53
N GLY A 210 -6.22 3.06 1.29
CA GLY A 210 -5.55 4.05 2.11
C GLY A 210 -4.14 3.64 2.50
N GLY A 211 -3.29 4.62 2.72
CA GLY A 211 -1.89 4.44 3.12
C GLY A 211 -1.48 5.42 4.20
N VAL A 212 -0.56 4.98 5.05
CA VAL A 212 0.15 5.78 6.06
C VAL A 212 1.64 5.48 5.92
N ILE A 213 2.46 6.52 5.86
CA ILE A 213 3.92 6.44 5.88
C ILE A 213 4.42 7.30 7.05
N GLY A 214 4.98 6.64 8.07
CA GLY A 214 5.71 7.30 9.14
C GLY A 214 7.16 7.51 8.73
N GLN A 215 7.70 8.72 8.91
CA GLN A 215 9.12 9.01 8.69
C GLN A 215 9.69 9.61 9.98
N ALA A 216 10.42 8.78 10.73
CA ALA A 216 10.88 9.11 12.08
C ALA A 216 11.88 10.28 12.11
N PHE A 217 12.64 10.43 11.03
CA PHE A 217 13.73 11.41 10.88
C PHE A 217 13.54 12.28 9.63
N PHE A 218 12.49 13.09 9.64
CA PHE A 218 12.20 14.00 8.52
C PHE A 218 13.10 15.25 8.57
N ASN A 219 13.70 15.60 7.44
CA ASN A 219 14.65 16.72 7.33
C ASN A 219 15.86 16.59 8.27
N LEU A 220 16.27 15.36 8.61
CA LEU A 220 17.51 15.09 9.32
C LEU A 220 18.68 15.72 8.57
N ARG A 221 19.47 16.51 9.29
CA ARG A 221 20.67 17.13 8.74
C ARG A 221 21.82 16.14 8.80
N ARG A 222 22.67 16.22 7.77
CA ARG A 222 23.94 15.50 7.71
C ARG A 222 25.08 16.50 7.77
N ASP A 223 26.17 16.08 8.39
CA ASP A 223 27.43 16.80 8.33
C ASP A 223 28.10 16.69 6.95
N GLU A 224 29.26 17.33 6.79
CA GLU A 224 30.02 17.34 5.53
C GLU A 224 30.52 15.95 5.11
N ASP A 225 30.71 15.04 6.07
CA ASP A 225 31.09 13.63 5.84
C ASP A 225 29.88 12.74 5.55
N GLY A 226 28.67 13.32 5.52
CA GLY A 226 27.43 12.62 5.26
C GLY A 226 26.97 11.77 6.44
N LYS A 227 27.37 12.05 7.68
CA LYS A 227 26.91 11.38 8.89
C LYS A 227 25.85 12.22 9.60
N ALA A 228 24.90 11.54 10.25
CA ALA A 228 23.97 12.20 11.16
C ALA A 228 24.66 12.40 12.51
N HIS A 229 24.63 13.62 13.07
CA HIS A 229 25.14 13.85 14.41
C HIS A 229 24.14 13.33 15.45
N ARG A 230 24.59 12.69 16.54
CA ARG A 230 23.68 12.16 17.58
C ARG A 230 22.76 13.25 18.14
N ASP A 231 23.28 14.47 18.34
CA ASP A 231 22.50 15.61 18.82
C ASP A 231 21.41 16.03 17.83
N ASP A 232 21.65 15.87 16.52
CA ASP A 232 20.65 16.15 15.49
C ASP A 232 19.54 15.09 15.48
N LEU A 233 19.81 13.84 15.86
CA LEU A 233 18.79 12.77 15.92
C LEU A 233 17.69 13.11 16.93
N ALA A 234 18.06 13.57 18.12
CA ALA A 234 17.10 13.92 19.16
C ALA A 234 16.26 15.16 18.81
N ALA A 235 16.85 16.11 18.07
CA ALA A 235 16.19 17.35 17.66
C ALA A 235 15.38 17.21 16.35
N THR A 236 15.61 16.15 15.58
CA THR A 236 14.99 15.97 14.26
C THR A 236 13.51 15.60 14.42
N PRO A 237 12.60 16.36 13.80
CA PRO A 237 11.18 16.02 13.84
C PRO A 237 10.90 14.77 12.99
N GLY A 238 9.94 13.97 13.42
CA GLY A 238 9.31 13.01 12.51
C GLY A 238 8.08 13.61 11.84
N ARG A 239 7.55 12.90 10.85
CA ARG A 239 6.25 13.19 10.24
C ARG A 239 5.47 11.92 9.98
N VAL A 240 4.17 12.09 9.75
CA VAL A 240 3.30 11.04 9.24
C VAL A 240 2.57 11.60 8.03
N VAL A 241 2.71 10.91 6.89
CA VAL A 241 2.01 11.21 5.64
C VAL A 241 0.94 10.16 5.46
N TYR A 242 -0.28 10.57 5.14
CA TYR A 242 -1.39 9.62 4.98
C TYR A 242 -2.39 10.08 3.92
N GLY A 243 -3.10 9.14 3.32
CA GLY A 243 -4.06 9.47 2.28
C GLY A 243 -4.43 8.30 1.38
N GLY A 244 -5.31 8.59 0.42
CA GLY A 244 -5.77 7.62 -0.55
C GLY A 244 -6.97 8.10 -1.36
N PRO A 245 -7.51 7.22 -2.22
CA PRO A 245 -8.54 7.62 -3.19
C PRO A 245 -9.77 8.23 -2.51
N GLY A 246 -10.18 9.41 -2.98
CA GLY A 246 -11.35 10.15 -2.49
C GLY A 246 -11.10 11.12 -1.33
N VAL A 247 -9.96 11.01 -0.63
CA VAL A 247 -9.63 11.90 0.51
C VAL A 247 -8.40 12.79 0.28
N GLY A 248 -7.60 12.50 -0.75
CA GLY A 248 -6.35 13.20 -1.03
C GLY A 248 -5.19 12.67 -0.17
N VAL A 249 -4.10 13.45 -0.08
CA VAL A 249 -2.90 13.11 0.70
C VAL A 249 -2.56 14.29 1.62
N HIS A 250 -2.22 13.97 2.87
CA HIS A 250 -2.00 14.90 3.97
C HIS A 250 -0.62 14.64 4.61
N GLY A 251 -0.02 15.67 5.22
CA GLY A 251 1.27 15.57 5.91
C GLY A 251 2.51 15.70 5.01
N LEU A 252 2.32 15.90 3.70
CA LEU A 252 3.41 16.24 2.77
C LEU A 252 4.00 17.63 3.08
N GLU A 253 5.27 17.83 2.78
CA GLU A 253 5.88 19.17 2.82
C GLU A 253 5.39 19.97 1.60
N GLU A 254 4.91 21.19 1.84
CA GLU A 254 4.50 22.09 0.76
C GLU A 254 5.70 22.44 -0.13
N HIS A 255 5.79 21.76 -1.27
CA HIS A 255 6.78 22.09 -2.29
C HIS A 255 6.17 23.07 -3.28
N SER A 256 6.58 24.33 -3.20
CA SER A 256 6.47 25.25 -4.33
C SER A 256 7.56 24.89 -5.35
N ARG A 257 7.38 23.78 -6.10
CA ARG A 257 7.97 23.73 -7.44
C ARG A 257 7.24 24.83 -8.20
N SER A 258 7.83 26.03 -8.24
CA SER A 258 7.37 27.11 -9.10
C SER A 258 7.01 26.48 -10.44
N SER A 259 5.77 26.64 -10.89
CA SER A 259 5.23 26.09 -12.15
C SER A 259 6.03 26.51 -13.42
N ALA A 260 7.16 27.21 -13.24
CA ALA A 260 8.09 27.71 -14.23
C ALA A 260 9.47 27.00 -14.20
N SER A 261 9.75 26.06 -13.28
CA SER A 261 10.99 25.29 -13.30
C SER A 261 10.80 24.00 -14.09
N THR A 262 10.86 24.09 -15.42
CA THR A 262 11.16 22.93 -16.26
C THR A 262 12.62 22.57 -16.03
N SER A 263 12.91 21.90 -14.91
CA SER A 263 14.23 21.34 -14.67
C SER A 263 14.59 20.45 -15.87
N PRO A 264 15.74 20.66 -16.53
CA PRO A 264 16.19 19.79 -17.61
C PRO A 264 16.67 18.43 -17.07
N GLN A 265 16.31 18.04 -15.85
CA GLN A 265 16.70 16.78 -15.23
C GLN A 265 15.46 15.94 -14.91
N LEU A 266 15.39 14.74 -15.48
CA LEU A 266 14.54 13.67 -14.98
C LEU A 266 15.22 13.01 -13.79
N ILE A 267 14.58 13.03 -12.63
CA ILE A 267 15.12 12.45 -11.40
C ILE A 267 14.56 11.03 -11.25
N VAL A 268 15.45 10.03 -11.30
CA VAL A 268 15.11 8.61 -11.20
C VAL A 268 15.55 8.08 -9.83
N GLY A 269 14.58 7.66 -9.03
CA GLY A 269 14.76 6.93 -7.78
C GLY A 269 15.10 5.45 -8.06
N LEU A 270 16.17 4.96 -7.44
CA LEU A 270 16.60 3.55 -7.51
C LEU A 270 16.92 3.02 -6.11
N ASN A 271 16.69 1.72 -5.86
CA ASN A 271 17.15 1.09 -4.63
C ASN A 271 18.68 1.12 -4.55
N ARG A 272 19.20 1.44 -3.36
CA ARG A 272 20.63 1.35 -3.05
C ARG A 272 21.00 -0.12 -2.81
N GLY A 273 22.25 -0.50 -3.10
CA GLY A 273 22.76 -1.86 -2.83
C GLY A 273 22.25 -2.97 -3.76
N VAL A 274 21.19 -2.73 -4.54
CA VAL A 274 20.72 -3.67 -5.55
C VAL A 274 21.62 -3.60 -6.78
N ARG A 275 22.47 -4.61 -6.95
CA ARG A 275 23.18 -4.85 -8.21
C ARG A 275 22.23 -5.58 -9.16
N ASP A 276 21.79 -4.88 -10.19
CA ASP A 276 20.95 -5.43 -11.22
C ASP A 276 21.49 -4.97 -12.57
N GLU A 277 21.89 -5.92 -13.41
CA GLU A 277 22.47 -5.68 -14.73
C GLU A 277 21.51 -4.98 -15.69
N ARG A 278 20.20 -4.96 -15.39
CA ARG A 278 19.19 -4.24 -16.19
C ARG A 278 19.23 -2.74 -15.99
N ILE A 279 19.79 -2.24 -14.88
CA ILE A 279 19.70 -0.82 -14.53
C ILE A 279 20.47 0.05 -15.52
N GLU A 280 21.70 -0.31 -15.87
CA GLU A 280 22.51 0.47 -16.82
C GLU A 280 21.84 0.55 -18.21
N PRO A 281 21.46 -0.58 -18.86
CA PRO A 281 20.73 -0.53 -20.12
C PRO A 281 19.38 0.21 -20.03
N ALA A 282 18.64 0.07 -18.93
CA ALA A 282 17.39 0.79 -18.72
C ALA A 282 17.61 2.30 -18.66
N MET A 283 18.67 2.76 -17.97
CA MET A 283 19.02 4.18 -17.92
C MET A 283 19.46 4.72 -19.28
N GLU A 284 20.23 3.95 -20.07
CA GLU A 284 20.60 4.32 -21.44
C GLU A 284 19.39 4.46 -22.36
N LYS A 285 18.45 3.50 -22.30
CA LYS A 285 17.22 3.54 -23.09
C LYS A 285 16.32 4.70 -22.66
N LEU A 286 16.16 4.90 -21.35
CA LEU A 286 15.40 6.02 -20.82
C LEU A 286 16.01 7.35 -21.29
N LYS A 287 17.32 7.52 -21.13
CA LYS A 287 18.04 8.72 -21.58
C LYS A 287 17.88 8.98 -23.08
N SER A 288 17.87 7.92 -23.90
CA SER A 288 17.69 8.02 -25.36
C SER A 288 16.25 8.38 -25.77
N SER A 289 15.28 8.14 -24.90
CA SER A 289 13.86 8.49 -25.12
C SER A 289 13.51 9.94 -24.72
N LEU A 290 14.39 10.60 -23.98
CA LEU A 290 14.20 11.99 -23.54
C LEU A 290 14.67 12.99 -24.61
N PRO A 291 14.14 14.23 -24.60
CA PRO A 291 14.70 15.34 -25.37
C PRO A 291 16.20 15.52 -25.14
N SER A 292 16.92 15.98 -26.17
CA SER A 292 18.39 16.08 -26.15
C SER A 292 18.95 17.03 -25.09
N ASP A 293 18.16 18.02 -24.68
CA ASP A 293 18.47 19.00 -23.63
C ASP A 293 18.16 18.49 -22.22
N GLN A 294 17.46 17.35 -22.09
CA GLN A 294 17.16 16.75 -20.79
C GLN A 294 18.23 15.74 -20.38
N SER A 295 18.52 15.63 -19.09
CA SER A 295 19.46 14.69 -18.47
C SER A 295 18.82 13.85 -17.38
N ILE A 296 19.47 12.77 -16.98
CA ILE A 296 19.01 11.91 -15.88
C ILE A 296 19.86 12.19 -14.66
N ARG A 297 19.22 12.41 -13.51
CA ARG A 297 19.84 12.42 -12.20
C ARG A 297 19.34 11.20 -11.43
N ILE A 298 20.27 10.36 -10.96
CA ILE A 298 19.93 9.21 -10.13
C ILE A 298 19.89 9.63 -8.67
N SER A 299 18.86 9.20 -7.95
CA SER A 299 18.71 9.33 -6.51
C SER A 299 18.59 7.94 -5.89
N ARG A 300 19.42 7.62 -4.90
CA ARG A 300 19.51 6.26 -4.33
C ARG A 300 19.14 6.21 -2.86
N GLY A 301 18.20 5.34 -2.52
CA GLY A 301 17.83 4.92 -1.16
C GLY A 301 17.15 3.56 -1.22
N SER A 302 17.27 2.72 -0.19
CA SER A 302 16.75 1.34 -0.25
C SER A 302 15.28 1.19 0.09
N ALA A 303 14.67 2.22 0.70
CA ALA A 303 13.29 2.18 1.21
C ALA A 303 12.25 2.54 0.14
N SER A 304 11.27 1.68 -0.07
CA SER A 304 10.20 1.84 -1.07
C SER A 304 9.26 3.02 -0.76
N GLY A 305 8.89 3.17 0.50
CA GLY A 305 8.06 4.25 1.02
C GLY A 305 8.74 5.61 0.90
N TRP A 306 10.06 5.68 1.11
CA TRP A 306 10.83 6.89 0.84
C TRP A 306 10.72 7.31 -0.63
N HIS A 307 10.93 6.41 -1.60
CA HIS A 307 10.74 6.76 -3.02
C HIS A 307 9.31 7.25 -3.31
N CYS A 308 8.30 6.65 -2.69
CA CYS A 308 6.91 7.11 -2.83
C CYS A 308 6.71 8.54 -2.28
N LEU A 309 7.28 8.86 -1.11
CA LEU A 309 7.30 10.22 -0.56
C LEU A 309 7.97 11.19 -1.54
N GLN A 310 9.13 10.80 -2.07
CA GLN A 310 9.87 11.62 -3.03
C GLN A 310 9.08 11.86 -4.33
N LEU A 311 8.29 10.89 -4.81
CA LEU A 311 7.39 11.10 -5.96
C LEU A 311 6.26 12.08 -5.64
N MET A 312 5.58 11.91 -4.50
CA MET A 312 4.46 12.76 -4.08
C MET A 312 4.90 14.22 -3.84
N GLU A 313 6.11 14.42 -3.33
CA GLU A 313 6.71 15.74 -3.14
C GLU A 313 7.39 16.28 -4.40
N GLN A 314 7.31 15.56 -5.52
CA GLN A 314 7.97 15.90 -6.77
C GLN A 314 9.48 16.13 -6.56
N LYS A 315 10.13 15.33 -5.71
CA LYS A 315 11.59 15.27 -5.58
C LYS A 315 12.16 14.19 -6.50
N HIS A 316 11.37 13.17 -6.83
CA HIS A 316 11.61 12.22 -7.92
C HIS A 316 10.55 12.39 -8.99
N ASP A 317 10.89 12.01 -10.23
CA ASP A 317 9.92 11.95 -11.33
C ASP A 317 9.54 10.50 -11.65
N VAL A 318 10.45 9.54 -11.44
CA VAL A 318 10.19 8.10 -11.61
C VAL A 318 10.92 7.30 -10.53
N TYR A 319 10.28 6.26 -9.98
CA TYR A 319 10.91 5.21 -9.19
C TYR A 319 10.98 3.91 -10.00
N LEU A 320 12.14 3.28 -10.07
CA LEU A 320 12.34 1.99 -10.76
C LEU A 320 12.96 0.94 -9.83
N HIS A 321 12.33 -0.23 -9.81
CA HIS A 321 12.85 -1.46 -9.23
C HIS A 321 12.62 -2.60 -10.24
N LEU A 322 13.63 -2.95 -11.03
CA LEU A 322 13.41 -3.75 -12.25
C LEU A 322 13.32 -5.27 -12.05
N ARG A 323 13.15 -5.75 -10.81
CA ARG A 323 13.27 -7.16 -10.43
C ARG A 323 12.36 -7.58 -9.29
N ALA A 324 12.26 -8.88 -9.05
CA ALA A 324 11.72 -9.40 -7.79
C ALA A 324 12.54 -8.87 -6.59
N GLY A 325 11.84 -8.30 -5.61
CA GLY A 325 12.50 -7.76 -4.41
C GLY A 325 11.54 -7.09 -3.44
N THR A 326 10.60 -6.30 -3.95
CA THR A 326 9.58 -5.68 -3.10
C THR A 326 8.46 -6.66 -2.76
N LYS A 327 7.68 -6.29 -1.75
CA LYS A 327 6.54 -7.01 -1.20
C LYS A 327 5.30 -6.11 -1.25
N LYS A 328 4.14 -6.68 -0.91
CA LYS A 328 2.88 -5.94 -0.92
C LYS A 328 2.84 -4.84 0.15
N TRP A 329 3.54 -5.02 1.27
CA TRP A 329 3.67 -3.99 2.30
C TRP A 329 4.54 -2.80 1.87
N ASP A 330 5.56 -3.02 1.04
CA ASP A 330 6.34 -1.94 0.41
C ASP A 330 5.49 -1.01 -0.49
N THR A 331 4.52 -1.58 -1.21
CA THR A 331 3.84 -0.87 -2.31
C THR A 331 2.41 -0.44 -2.01
N ALA A 332 1.66 -1.17 -1.16
CA ALA A 332 0.26 -0.86 -0.89
C ALA A 332 0.04 0.58 -0.37
N PRO A 333 0.81 1.07 0.63
CA PRO A 333 0.58 2.39 1.22
C PRO A 333 0.92 3.52 0.24
N GLY A 334 2.06 3.38 -0.45
CA GLY A 334 2.49 4.32 -1.48
C GLY A 334 1.56 4.36 -2.68
N GLU A 335 1.09 3.19 -3.16
CA GLU A 335 0.16 3.12 -4.30
C GLU A 335 -1.18 3.79 -3.97
N ALA A 336 -1.74 3.60 -2.77
CA ALA A 336 -2.98 4.28 -2.37
C ALA A 336 -2.86 5.80 -2.51
N MET A 337 -1.77 6.37 -2.00
CA MET A 337 -1.56 7.82 -1.99
C MET A 337 -1.18 8.36 -3.38
N LEU A 338 -0.37 7.62 -4.16
CA LEU A 338 -0.07 7.98 -5.54
C LEU A 338 -1.36 8.01 -6.40
N ASP A 339 -2.24 7.01 -6.23
CA ASP A 339 -3.54 6.98 -6.93
C ASP A 339 -4.41 8.18 -6.54
N ALA A 340 -4.40 8.59 -5.27
CA ALA A 340 -5.11 9.77 -4.78
C ALA A 340 -4.62 11.07 -5.44
N MET A 341 -3.35 11.12 -5.83
CA MET A 341 -2.74 12.27 -6.51
C MET A 341 -2.71 12.13 -8.04
N GLY A 342 -3.36 11.09 -8.60
CA GLY A 342 -3.44 10.84 -10.04
C GLY A 342 -2.21 10.17 -10.67
N GLY A 343 -1.25 9.75 -9.84
CA GLY A 343 -0.08 8.97 -10.24
C GLY A 343 -0.38 7.48 -10.41
N ARG A 344 0.69 6.70 -10.58
CA ARG A 344 0.63 5.24 -10.72
C ARG A 344 1.80 4.53 -10.07
N LEU A 345 1.53 3.31 -9.61
CA LEU A 345 2.52 2.30 -9.28
C LEU A 345 2.08 1.01 -9.99
N THR A 346 2.99 0.39 -10.74
CA THR A 346 2.73 -0.82 -11.53
C THR A 346 3.93 -1.76 -11.47
N ASN A 347 3.77 -2.99 -11.98
CA ASN A 347 4.92 -3.80 -12.38
C ASN A 347 5.65 -3.19 -13.60
N VAL A 348 6.74 -3.82 -14.05
CA VAL A 348 7.50 -3.36 -15.23
C VAL A 348 6.76 -3.52 -16.57
N ALA A 349 5.62 -4.22 -16.59
CA ALA A 349 4.73 -4.34 -17.75
C ALA A 349 3.57 -3.32 -17.74
N GLY A 350 3.47 -2.48 -16.70
CA GLY A 350 2.40 -1.49 -16.56
C GLY A 350 1.12 -2.03 -15.91
N GLU A 351 1.13 -3.24 -15.36
CA GLU A 351 -0.01 -3.87 -14.69
C GLU A 351 -0.04 -3.52 -13.19
N ARG A 352 -1.25 -3.36 -12.65
CA ARG A 352 -1.48 -2.99 -11.24
C ARG A 352 -1.34 -4.21 -10.32
N TYR A 353 -0.85 -4.03 -9.11
CA TYR A 353 -0.80 -5.11 -8.13
C TYR A 353 -2.17 -5.38 -7.47
N GLN A 354 -2.39 -6.63 -7.07
CA GLN A 354 -3.51 -7.15 -6.29
C GLN A 354 -3.08 -7.37 -4.84
N TYR A 355 -3.90 -6.90 -3.92
CA TYR A 355 -3.62 -6.81 -2.49
C TYR A 355 -4.66 -7.59 -1.66
N ASP A 356 -5.10 -8.75 -2.15
CA ASP A 356 -6.12 -9.59 -1.53
C ASP A 356 -5.57 -10.49 -0.39
N GLY A 357 -4.28 -10.36 -0.11
CA GLY A 357 -3.56 -11.14 0.89
C GLY A 357 -3.15 -12.54 0.45
N ASN A 358 -3.44 -12.97 -0.78
CA ASN A 358 -3.09 -14.32 -1.23
C ASN A 358 -1.62 -14.45 -1.64
N HIS A 359 -1.01 -13.35 -2.07
CA HIS A 359 0.41 -13.27 -2.42
C HIS A 359 1.03 -12.04 -1.75
N HIS A 360 2.24 -12.19 -1.21
CA HIS A 360 2.94 -11.09 -0.53
C HIS A 360 4.15 -10.57 -1.30
N LYS A 361 4.65 -11.27 -2.33
CA LYS A 361 5.81 -10.84 -3.14
C LYS A 361 5.37 -10.04 -4.37
N ASN A 362 6.17 -9.05 -4.77
CA ASN A 362 6.14 -8.41 -6.08
C ASN A 362 7.29 -8.98 -6.90
N ILE A 363 7.01 -9.90 -7.82
CA ILE A 363 8.07 -10.61 -8.55
C ILE A 363 8.39 -9.94 -9.89
N SER A 364 7.48 -9.15 -10.44
CA SER A 364 7.65 -8.44 -11.72
C SER A 364 8.13 -6.98 -11.57
N GLY A 365 8.83 -6.66 -10.49
CA GLY A 365 9.40 -5.32 -10.26
C GLY A 365 8.38 -4.21 -10.02
N VAL A 366 8.84 -2.98 -9.90
CA VAL A 366 8.02 -1.79 -9.64
C VAL A 366 8.47 -0.65 -10.55
N VAL A 367 7.49 0.02 -11.15
CA VAL A 367 7.63 1.34 -11.77
C VAL A 367 6.59 2.23 -11.12
N ALA A 368 6.98 3.42 -10.70
CA ALA A 368 6.04 4.41 -10.17
C ALA A 368 6.38 5.82 -10.63
N SER A 369 5.35 6.62 -10.86
CA SER A 369 5.47 8.05 -11.17
C SER A 369 4.20 8.78 -10.79
N LEU A 370 4.34 10.05 -10.40
CA LEU A 370 3.19 10.93 -10.21
C LEU A 370 2.57 11.39 -11.55
N CYS A 371 3.37 11.42 -12.63
CA CYS A 371 2.95 11.86 -13.96
C CYS A 371 2.71 10.65 -14.87
N ASN A 372 1.50 10.53 -15.43
CA ASN A 372 1.12 9.39 -16.28
C ASN A 372 1.94 9.31 -17.57
N GLU A 373 2.28 10.45 -18.17
CA GLU A 373 3.12 10.53 -19.37
C GLU A 373 4.55 10.07 -19.08
N THR A 374 5.11 10.48 -17.93
CA THR A 374 6.43 10.06 -17.48
C THR A 374 6.44 8.56 -17.16
N HIS A 375 5.39 8.04 -16.51
CA HIS A 375 5.20 6.61 -16.27
C HIS A 375 5.22 5.80 -17.57
N ALA A 376 4.42 6.21 -18.56
CA ALA A 376 4.34 5.53 -19.85
C ALA A 376 5.67 5.58 -20.61
N THR A 377 6.35 6.73 -20.59
CA THR A 377 7.68 6.90 -21.20
C THR A 377 8.70 5.95 -20.57
N ALA A 378 8.70 5.86 -19.23
CA ALA A 378 9.58 4.94 -18.52
C ALA A 378 9.32 3.48 -18.90
N LEU A 379 8.05 3.04 -18.92
CA LEU A 379 7.68 1.68 -19.32
C LEU A 379 8.14 1.34 -20.74
N ILE A 380 7.85 2.22 -21.71
CA ILE A 380 8.25 2.03 -23.11
C ILE A 380 9.78 1.95 -23.24
N ALA A 381 10.50 2.82 -22.53
CA ALA A 381 11.96 2.85 -22.59
C ALA A 381 12.59 1.55 -22.05
N ILE A 382 12.06 1.01 -20.95
CA ILE A 382 12.63 -0.19 -20.32
C ILE A 382 12.10 -1.50 -20.90
N GLU A 383 11.01 -1.49 -21.67
CA GLU A 383 10.35 -2.69 -22.20
C GLU A 383 11.35 -3.64 -22.87
N GLY A 384 12.17 -3.12 -23.79
CA GLY A 384 13.18 -3.92 -24.50
C GLY A 384 14.32 -4.44 -23.63
N VAL A 385 14.52 -3.88 -22.43
CA VAL A 385 15.50 -4.34 -21.44
C VAL A 385 14.90 -5.46 -20.60
N VAL A 386 13.69 -5.27 -20.08
CA VAL A 386 13.05 -6.25 -19.19
C VAL A 386 12.48 -7.45 -19.96
N ALA A 387 12.08 -7.29 -21.23
CA ALA A 387 11.52 -8.37 -22.05
C ALA A 387 12.52 -9.50 -22.36
N GLN A 388 13.82 -9.21 -22.35
CA GLN A 388 14.87 -10.19 -22.66
C GLN A 388 15.08 -11.22 -21.55
N TYR A 389 14.61 -10.90 -20.34
CA TYR A 389 14.84 -11.72 -19.15
C TYR A 389 13.72 -12.71 -18.87
N VAL A 390 12.84 -12.92 -19.86
CA VAL A 390 11.55 -13.61 -19.76
C VAL A 390 10.64 -12.79 -18.85
N ARG A 391 9.42 -12.48 -19.29
CA ARG A 391 8.36 -11.93 -18.42
C ARG A 391 8.44 -12.70 -17.10
N ASP A 392 8.78 -12.03 -15.99
CA ASP A 392 9.01 -12.62 -14.68
C ASP A 392 7.72 -13.33 -14.21
N THR A 393 7.47 -14.52 -14.77
CA THR A 393 6.29 -15.39 -14.64
C THR A 393 4.91 -14.73 -14.86
N ASP A 394 3.86 -15.53 -14.99
CA ASP A 394 2.49 -15.04 -14.80
C ASP A 394 2.41 -14.60 -13.33
N ASP A 395 2.71 -13.33 -13.03
CA ASP A 395 2.70 -12.83 -11.65
C ASP A 395 1.26 -12.93 -11.13
N PRO A 396 0.95 -13.88 -10.24
CA PRO A 396 -0.42 -14.12 -9.80
C PRO A 396 -0.91 -12.96 -8.91
N SER A 397 -0.03 -12.03 -8.58
CA SER A 397 -0.28 -10.89 -7.74
C SER A 397 -0.55 -9.60 -8.52
N VAL A 398 -0.63 -9.64 -9.86
CA VAL A 398 -1.10 -8.49 -10.66
C VAL A 398 -2.55 -8.66 -11.11
N ARG A 399 -3.27 -7.54 -11.22
CA ARG A 399 -4.63 -7.49 -11.73
C ARG A 399 -4.58 -7.61 -13.25
N LYS A 400 -5.00 -8.76 -13.77
CA LYS A 400 -5.27 -8.92 -15.20
C LYS A 400 -6.43 -8.01 -15.57
N VAL A 401 -6.17 -7.04 -16.45
CA VAL A 401 -7.16 -6.05 -16.93
C VAL A 401 -8.09 -6.67 -17.96
#